data_AF-A0A8C0LMN0-F1
#
_entry.id   AF-A0A8C0LMN0-F1
#
_cell.length_a   1.000
_cell.length_b   1.000
_cell.length_c   1.000
_cell.angle_alpha   90.00
_cell.angle_beta   90.00
_cell.angle_gamma   90.00
#
_symmetry.space_group_name_H-M   'P 1'
#
loop_
_entity.id
_entity.type
_entity.pdbx_description
1 polymer ?
#
loop_
_entity_poly.entity_id
_entity_poly.type
_entity_poly.pdbx_seq_one_letter_code
_entity_poly.pdbx_strand_id
1 'polypeptide(L)'
;MLEVWRRTGNQIFLSMGPGFGSFTAISSYIPQSNNCVMDAFVVAFLNLTASLTATLFVFAIMGHLATENHEKYVILEGQMILCGSLPVPRNAKTVQYLIASKMLPPEAQLPDSLYHDPTQRRCPSSLYSQVMEGPGVAIVAFTDIISVFSGSTFWSIIIFMMLANLGLSTMIGIMHGIIIPFQDTFSSLRKNIILLTVGICVSLFLGSLIFVRPSGSYYVNLLDDYWASLPLFLTVILENIAIAWIYGARRFLADLIIMLGRPISPIYRWLWCFLSPFVLLVLFLSALIHLSLKSITYLAWNSSIVSLPLRPQDPLGSG
;
A
#
# COMPACT_ATOMS: atom_id res chain seq x y z
N MET A 1 -19.05 -0.55 2.93
CA MET A 1 -18.93 -0.75 1.47
C MET A 1 -18.38 0.47 0.75
N LEU A 2 -18.94 1.67 0.95
CA LEU A 2 -18.44 2.90 0.29
C LEU A 2 -16.95 3.17 0.54
N GLU A 3 -16.48 2.90 1.76
CA GLU A 3 -15.05 3.05 2.12
C GLU A 3 -14.11 2.15 1.29
N VAL A 4 -14.53 0.93 0.95
CA VAL A 4 -13.73 0.01 0.13
C VAL A 4 -13.59 0.56 -1.28
N TRP A 5 -14.69 0.99 -1.89
CA TRP A 5 -14.69 1.59 -3.22
C TRP A 5 -13.86 2.88 -3.28
N ARG A 6 -13.94 3.71 -2.24
CA ARG A 6 -13.11 4.91 -2.13
C ARG A 6 -11.62 4.57 -2.09
N ARG A 7 -11.21 3.64 -1.22
CA ARG A 7 -9.80 3.19 -1.12
C ARG A 7 -9.30 2.59 -2.43
N THR A 8 -10.10 1.72 -3.04
CA THR A 8 -9.77 1.12 -4.35
C THR A 8 -9.65 2.18 -5.44
N GLY A 9 -10.58 3.15 -5.49
CA GLY A 9 -10.51 4.27 -6.42
C GLY A 9 -9.21 5.05 -6.23
N ASN A 10 -8.92 5.49 -5.00
CA ASN A 10 -7.70 6.23 -4.68
C ASN A 10 -6.44 5.46 -5.10
N GLN A 11 -6.38 4.16 -4.81
CA GLN A 11 -5.27 3.29 -5.19
C GLN A 11 -5.08 3.24 -6.71
N ILE A 12 -6.16 3.17 -7.49
CA ILE A 12 -6.09 3.18 -8.96
C ILE A 12 -5.54 4.50 -9.48
N PHE A 13 -5.98 5.65 -8.94
CA PHE A 13 -5.46 6.96 -9.38
C PHE A 13 -4.00 7.16 -8.99
N LEU A 14 -3.60 6.75 -7.78
CA LEU A 14 -2.20 6.81 -7.36
C LEU A 14 -1.32 5.85 -8.18
N SER A 15 -1.85 4.69 -8.57
CA SER A 15 -1.13 3.70 -9.39
C SER A 15 -1.00 4.12 -10.86
N MET A 16 -2.06 4.67 -11.45
CA MET A 16 -2.05 5.09 -12.86
C MET A 16 -1.46 6.48 -13.07
N GLY A 17 -1.42 7.33 -12.04
CA GLY A 17 -0.81 8.67 -12.06
C GLY A 17 -1.47 9.78 -12.90
N PRO A 18 -2.77 9.76 -13.27
CA PRO A 18 -3.41 10.97 -13.83
C PRO A 18 -3.48 12.09 -12.78
N GLY A 19 -3.55 13.35 -13.21
CA GLY A 19 -3.60 14.53 -12.32
C GLY A 19 -2.24 15.01 -11.76
N PHE A 20 -1.15 14.27 -11.97
CA PHE A 20 0.20 14.72 -11.62
C PHE A 20 0.90 15.53 -12.73
N GLY A 21 0.31 15.60 -13.93
CA GLY A 21 0.91 16.26 -15.10
C GLY A 21 2.06 15.49 -15.76
N SER A 22 2.58 14.43 -15.12
CA SER A 22 3.71 13.62 -15.61
C SER A 22 3.46 13.00 -16.99
N PHE A 23 2.27 12.45 -17.23
CA PHE A 23 1.95 11.86 -18.55
C PHE A 23 1.79 12.90 -19.64
N THR A 24 1.18 14.04 -19.34
CA THR A 24 1.06 15.16 -20.27
C THR A 24 2.44 15.68 -20.66
N ALA A 25 3.32 15.84 -19.68
CA ALA A 25 4.72 16.20 -19.86
C ALA A 25 5.46 15.22 -20.77
N ILE A 26 5.46 13.93 -20.44
CA ILE A 26 6.17 12.89 -21.21
C ILE A 26 5.59 12.76 -22.62
N SER A 27 4.26 12.79 -22.75
CA SER A 27 3.58 12.66 -24.05
C SER A 27 3.85 13.83 -24.98
N SER A 28 4.18 15.02 -24.45
CA SER A 28 4.51 16.19 -25.27
C SER A 28 5.77 16.02 -26.12
N TYR A 29 6.68 15.10 -25.73
CA TYR A 29 7.91 14.79 -26.47
C TYR A 29 7.71 13.65 -27.49
N ILE A 30 6.55 12.98 -27.49
CA ILE A 30 6.25 11.86 -28.38
C ILE A 30 5.76 12.41 -29.75
N PRO A 31 6.21 11.86 -30.89
CA PRO A 31 5.73 12.27 -32.21
C PRO A 31 4.21 12.14 -32.35
N GLN A 32 3.58 13.08 -33.05
CA GLN A 32 2.11 13.14 -33.21
C GLN A 32 1.50 11.93 -33.95
N SER A 33 2.28 11.21 -34.76
CA SER A 33 1.83 10.01 -35.49
C SER A 33 1.88 8.74 -34.65
N ASN A 34 2.37 8.81 -33.41
CA ASN A 34 2.48 7.65 -32.54
C ASN A 34 1.11 7.18 -32.06
N ASN A 35 0.95 5.86 -31.88
CA ASN A 35 -0.32 5.26 -31.49
C ASN A 35 -0.55 5.37 -29.98
N CYS A 36 -0.97 6.56 -29.53
CA CYS A 36 -1.22 6.85 -28.11
C CYS A 36 -2.33 5.98 -27.49
N VAL A 37 -3.28 5.50 -28.29
CA VAL A 37 -4.35 4.62 -27.81
C VAL A 37 -3.80 3.25 -27.44
N MET A 38 -2.94 2.67 -28.30
CA MET A 38 -2.29 1.40 -28.01
C MET A 38 -1.36 1.52 -26.81
N ASP A 39 -0.59 2.60 -26.71
CA ASP A 39 0.29 2.84 -25.57
C ASP A 39 -0.50 2.91 -24.26
N ALA A 40 -1.65 3.61 -24.25
CA ALA A 40 -2.52 3.67 -23.08
C ALA A 40 -3.04 2.28 -22.67
N PHE A 41 -3.43 1.44 -23.63
CA PHE A 41 -3.85 0.06 -23.34
C PHE A 41 -2.71 -0.80 -22.79
N VAL A 42 -1.52 -0.70 -23.39
CA VAL A 42 -0.33 -1.44 -22.94
C VAL A 42 0.07 -1.02 -21.53
N VAL A 43 0.09 0.28 -21.23
CA VAL A 43 0.38 0.79 -19.88
C VAL A 43 -0.64 0.28 -18.86
N ALA A 44 -1.94 0.33 -19.17
CA ALA A 44 -2.97 -0.19 -18.29
C ALA A 44 -2.83 -1.70 -18.04
N PHE A 45 -2.52 -2.48 -19.09
CA PHE A 45 -2.33 -3.92 -19.00
C PHE A 45 -1.07 -4.30 -18.21
N LEU A 46 0.04 -3.58 -18.41
CA LEU A 46 1.27 -3.78 -17.64
C LEU A 46 1.05 -3.42 -16.17
N ASN A 47 0.34 -2.33 -15.87
CA ASN A 47 0.01 -1.96 -14.51
C ASN A 47 -0.83 -3.03 -13.80
N LEU A 48 -1.82 -3.61 -14.51
CA LEU A 48 -2.62 -4.73 -14.01
C LEU A 48 -1.73 -5.95 -13.73
N THR A 49 -0.86 -6.32 -14.67
CA THR A 49 0.02 -7.49 -14.54
C THR A 49 1.01 -7.32 -13.38
N ALA A 50 1.61 -6.14 -13.24
CA ALA A 50 2.49 -5.81 -12.14
C ALA A 50 1.75 -5.89 -10.79
N SER A 51 0.54 -5.33 -10.73
CA SER A 51 -0.29 -5.36 -9.52
C SER A 51 -0.68 -6.78 -9.12
N LEU A 52 -1.08 -7.63 -10.08
CA LEU A 52 -1.40 -9.04 -9.82
C LEU A 52 -0.18 -9.83 -9.34
N THR A 53 0.98 -9.60 -9.97
CA THR A 53 2.24 -10.28 -9.60
C THR A 53 2.68 -9.87 -8.19
N ALA A 54 2.66 -8.57 -7.89
CA ALA A 54 3.00 -8.05 -6.56
C ALA A 54 2.03 -8.59 -5.50
N THR A 55 0.72 -8.64 -5.82
CA THR A 55 -0.30 -9.15 -4.90
C THR A 55 -0.10 -10.64 -4.60
N LEU A 56 0.15 -11.46 -5.62
CA LEU A 56 0.45 -12.89 -5.44
C LEU A 56 1.69 -13.10 -4.57
N PHE A 57 2.74 -12.32 -4.81
CA PHE A 57 3.97 -12.38 -4.01
C PHE A 57 3.73 -11.99 -2.55
N VAL A 58 3.02 -10.88 -2.29
CA VAL A 58 2.67 -10.44 -0.94
C VAL A 58 1.79 -11.48 -0.22
N PHE A 59 0.80 -12.08 -0.89
CA PHE A 59 -0.02 -13.12 -0.27
C PHE A 59 0.75 -14.41 0.04
N ALA A 60 1.67 -14.83 -0.83
CA ALA A 60 2.53 -15.99 -0.56
C ALA A 60 3.39 -15.76 0.69
N ILE A 61 3.99 -14.57 0.79
CA ILE A 61 4.79 -14.09 1.91
C ILE A 61 3.97 -14.05 3.20
N MET A 62 2.80 -13.44 3.15
CA MET A 62 1.86 -13.39 4.28
C MET A 62 1.40 -14.78 4.73
N GLY A 63 1.14 -15.69 3.79
CA GLY A 63 0.79 -17.07 4.09
C GLY A 63 1.89 -17.84 4.81
N HIS A 64 3.15 -17.65 4.39
CA HIS A 64 4.30 -18.25 5.05
C HIS A 64 4.48 -17.71 6.47
N LEU A 65 4.41 -16.39 6.66
CA LEU A 65 4.57 -15.76 7.97
C LEU A 65 3.42 -16.11 8.93
N ALA A 66 2.19 -16.27 8.42
CA ALA A 66 1.08 -16.78 9.20
C ALA A 66 1.32 -18.23 9.66
N THR A 67 1.93 -19.06 8.81
CA THR A 67 2.25 -20.46 9.15
C THR A 67 3.35 -20.52 10.20
N GLU A 68 4.49 -19.86 10.00
CA GLU A 68 5.60 -19.88 10.96
C GLU A 68 5.20 -19.34 12.34
N ASN A 69 4.43 -18.25 12.38
CA ASN A 69 3.97 -17.70 13.66
C ASN A 69 2.98 -18.63 14.35
N HIS A 70 2.16 -19.36 13.59
CA HIS A 70 1.29 -20.39 14.16
C HIS A 70 2.12 -21.53 14.76
N GLU A 71 3.14 -22.02 14.05
CA GLU A 71 4.03 -23.07 14.57
C GLU A 71 4.74 -22.61 15.85
N LYS A 72 5.33 -21.40 15.87
CA LYS A 72 5.99 -20.82 17.06
C LYS A 72 5.04 -20.72 18.25
N TYR A 73 3.80 -20.29 18.03
CA TYR A 73 2.79 -20.19 19.09
C TYR A 73 2.48 -21.57 19.69
N VAL A 74 2.24 -22.57 18.84
CA VAL A 74 1.90 -23.93 19.31
C VAL A 74 3.08 -24.58 20.03
N ILE A 75 4.31 -24.34 19.57
CA ILE A 75 5.53 -24.81 20.23
C ILE A 75 5.67 -24.18 21.63
N LEU A 76 5.49 -22.87 21.72
CA LEU A 76 5.59 -22.13 22.99
C LEU A 76 4.48 -22.55 23.98
N GLU A 77 3.26 -22.77 23.48
CA GLU A 77 2.15 -23.33 24.27
C GLU A 77 2.49 -24.75 24.77
N GLY A 78 3.03 -25.62 23.92
CA GLY A 78 3.49 -26.95 24.29
C GLY A 78 4.58 -26.95 25.37
N GLN A 79 5.55 -26.03 25.27
CA GLN A 79 6.59 -25.86 26.30
C GLN A 79 6.03 -25.35 27.63
N MET A 80 5.08 -24.41 27.61
CA MET A 80 4.44 -23.93 28.84
C MET A 80 3.59 -25.00 29.52
N ILE A 81 2.96 -25.88 28.74
CA ILE A 81 2.29 -27.08 29.25
C ILE A 81 3.30 -28.04 29.89
N LEU A 82 4.43 -28.30 29.23
CA LEU A 82 5.49 -29.21 29.73
C LEU A 82 6.15 -28.69 31.02
N CYS A 83 6.33 -27.36 31.13
CA CYS A 83 6.85 -26.70 32.33
C CYS A 83 5.82 -26.60 33.49
N GLY A 84 4.59 -27.11 33.30
CA GLY A 84 3.53 -27.09 34.32
C GLY A 84 2.86 -25.73 34.52
N SER A 85 3.14 -24.75 33.66
CA SER A 85 2.62 -23.38 33.75
C SER A 85 1.22 -23.21 33.11
N LEU A 86 0.78 -24.17 32.28
CA LEU A 86 -0.54 -24.16 31.62
C LEU A 86 -1.22 -25.54 31.66
N PRO A 87 -2.55 -25.60 31.86
CA PRO A 87 -3.33 -26.83 31.77
C PRO A 87 -3.42 -27.33 30.30
N VAL A 88 -3.50 -28.65 30.11
CA VAL A 88 -3.55 -29.27 28.77
C VAL A 88 -4.92 -29.05 28.14
N PRO A 89 -5.02 -28.47 26.92
CA PRO A 89 -6.28 -28.37 26.22
C PRO A 89 -6.77 -29.76 25.79
N ARG A 90 -8.03 -30.11 26.10
CA ARG A 90 -8.68 -31.39 25.73
C ARG A 90 -8.95 -31.55 24.22
N ASN A 91 -8.47 -30.62 23.39
CA ASN A 91 -8.78 -30.54 21.97
C ASN A 91 -7.90 -31.51 21.17
N ALA A 92 -8.49 -32.58 20.64
CA ALA A 92 -7.77 -33.69 20.00
C ALA A 92 -6.83 -33.25 18.85
N LYS A 93 -7.18 -32.18 18.12
CA LYS A 93 -6.36 -31.64 17.02
C LYS A 93 -5.09 -30.94 17.50
N THR A 94 -5.16 -30.19 18.60
CA THR A 94 -4.00 -29.52 19.21
C THR A 94 -3.05 -30.54 19.83
N VAL A 95 -3.62 -31.56 20.50
CA VAL A 95 -2.85 -32.68 21.06
C VAL A 95 -2.18 -33.50 19.95
N GLN A 96 -2.88 -33.81 18.86
CA GLN A 96 -2.28 -34.46 17.68
C GLN A 96 -1.15 -33.65 17.07
N TYR A 97 -1.29 -32.32 17.01
CA TYR A 97 -0.26 -31.44 16.47
C TYR A 97 0.98 -31.38 17.39
N LEU A 98 0.79 -31.36 18.71
CA LEU A 98 1.87 -31.43 19.71
C LEU A 98 2.62 -32.77 19.69
N ILE A 99 1.92 -33.87 19.38
CA ILE A 99 2.51 -35.19 19.16
C ILE A 99 3.27 -35.22 17.82
N ALA A 100 2.67 -34.67 16.74
CA ALA A 100 3.30 -34.57 15.42
C ALA A 100 4.57 -33.71 15.43
N SER A 101 4.62 -32.67 16.28
CA SER A 101 5.79 -31.81 16.50
C SER A 101 6.82 -32.40 17.48
N LYS A 102 6.64 -33.65 17.92
CA LYS A 102 7.53 -34.42 18.82
C LYS A 102 7.74 -33.83 20.22
N MET A 103 6.88 -32.91 20.66
CA MET A 103 6.98 -32.32 22.00
C MET A 103 6.25 -33.12 23.08
N LEU A 104 5.26 -33.92 22.70
CA LEU A 104 4.61 -34.88 23.58
C LEU A 104 5.03 -36.31 23.18
N PRO A 105 5.47 -37.17 24.11
CA PRO A 105 5.65 -38.58 23.82
C PRO A 105 4.29 -39.21 23.46
N PRO A 106 4.24 -40.20 22.54
CA PRO A 106 2.99 -40.80 22.06
C PRO A 106 2.15 -41.49 23.14
N GLU A 107 2.71 -41.68 24.34
CA GLU A 107 2.12 -42.38 25.48
C GLU A 107 1.79 -41.46 26.67
N ALA A 108 1.80 -40.13 26.49
CA ALA A 108 1.51 -39.18 27.57
C ALA A 108 0.05 -39.27 28.06
N GLN A 109 -0.23 -40.19 28.98
CA GLN A 109 -1.42 -40.16 29.83
C GLN A 109 -1.21 -39.10 30.91
N LEU A 110 -1.66 -37.87 30.66
CA LEU A 110 -1.64 -36.81 31.67
C LEU A 110 -2.79 -36.97 32.67
N PRO A 111 -2.58 -36.66 33.97
CA PRO A 111 -3.61 -36.80 35.01
C PRO A 111 -4.88 -35.98 34.71
N ASP A 112 -6.06 -36.57 34.95
CA ASP A 112 -7.38 -35.97 34.66
C ASP A 112 -7.62 -34.60 35.33
N SER A 113 -6.83 -34.26 36.36
CA SER A 113 -6.89 -32.99 37.10
C SER A 113 -6.32 -31.78 36.35
N LEU A 114 -5.64 -31.98 35.22
CA LEU A 114 -5.04 -30.91 34.40
C LEU A 114 -5.92 -30.46 33.21
N TYR A 115 -7.13 -31.01 33.09
CA TYR A 115 -8.08 -30.66 32.04
C TYR A 115 -9.15 -29.69 32.54
N HIS A 116 -9.08 -28.42 32.14
CA HIS A 116 -10.20 -27.49 32.24
C HIS A 116 -10.64 -27.01 30.85
N ASP A 117 -11.92 -26.62 30.77
CA ASP A 117 -12.65 -26.24 29.57
C ASP A 117 -11.93 -25.08 28.83
N PRO A 118 -11.67 -25.19 27.52
CA PRO A 118 -10.83 -24.22 26.84
C PRO A 118 -11.63 -22.94 26.64
N THR A 119 -11.27 -21.87 27.34
CA THR A 119 -11.46 -20.54 26.74
C THR A 119 -10.63 -20.55 25.47
N GLN A 120 -11.28 -20.72 24.32
CA GLN A 120 -10.70 -20.78 23.00
C GLN A 120 -9.86 -19.51 22.77
N ARG A 121 -8.57 -19.53 23.13
CA ARG A 121 -7.60 -18.51 22.72
C ARG A 121 -7.33 -18.76 21.24
N ARG A 122 -8.25 -18.27 20.42
CA ARG A 122 -8.07 -18.19 18.99
C ARG A 122 -6.81 -17.34 18.78
N CYS A 123 -5.77 -17.85 18.11
CA CYS A 123 -4.75 -16.97 17.55
C CYS A 123 -5.52 -15.87 16.83
N PRO A 124 -5.37 -14.58 17.20
CA PRO A 124 -6.13 -13.55 16.55
C PRO A 124 -5.55 -13.41 15.14
N SER A 125 -6.06 -14.20 14.21
CA SER A 125 -5.83 -14.04 12.77
C SER A 125 -6.21 -12.62 12.31
N SER A 126 -7.10 -11.96 13.07
CA SER A 126 -7.48 -10.55 12.92
C SER A 126 -6.43 -9.54 13.40
N LEU A 127 -5.50 -9.90 14.30
CA LEU A 127 -4.45 -8.98 14.75
C LEU A 127 -3.42 -8.76 13.64
N TYR A 128 -3.15 -9.81 12.84
CA TYR A 128 -2.21 -9.73 11.72
C TYR A 128 -2.66 -8.76 10.63
N SER A 129 -3.96 -8.75 10.30
CA SER A 129 -4.56 -7.78 9.38
C SER A 129 -4.55 -6.34 9.93
N GLN A 130 -4.46 -6.17 11.25
CA GLN A 130 -4.49 -4.87 11.91
C GLN A 130 -3.08 -4.31 12.17
N VAL A 131 -2.07 -5.16 12.29
CA VAL A 131 -0.67 -4.77 12.49
C VAL A 131 -0.02 -4.29 11.17
N MET A 132 -0.49 -4.76 10.01
CA MET A 132 0.03 -4.36 8.70
C MET A 132 -0.43 -2.98 8.18
N GLU A 133 -1.01 -2.12 9.02
CA GLU A 133 -1.49 -0.82 8.59
C GLU A 133 -0.33 0.19 8.49
N GLY A 134 0.34 0.19 7.34
CA GLY A 134 1.35 1.19 6.97
C GLY A 134 2.57 0.61 6.24
N PRO A 135 3.21 1.37 5.34
CA PRO A 135 4.32 0.88 4.51
C PRO A 135 5.54 0.44 5.34
N GLY A 136 5.80 1.08 6.50
CA GLY A 136 6.91 0.72 7.38
C GLY A 136 6.77 -0.67 8.01
N VAL A 137 5.57 -1.05 8.46
CA VAL A 137 5.35 -2.36 9.08
C VAL A 137 5.37 -3.47 8.05
N ALA A 138 4.87 -3.20 6.84
CA ALA A 138 4.97 -4.12 5.72
C ALA A 138 6.43 -4.43 5.36
N ILE A 139 7.31 -3.41 5.33
CA ILE A 139 8.74 -3.60 5.06
C ILE A 139 9.41 -4.45 6.15
N VAL A 140 9.09 -4.24 7.42
CA VAL A 140 9.67 -5.04 8.53
C VAL A 140 9.27 -6.50 8.42
N ALA A 141 7.97 -6.78 8.26
CA ALA A 141 7.47 -8.14 8.07
C ALA A 141 8.11 -8.82 6.85
N PHE A 142 8.32 -8.03 5.79
CA PHE A 142 8.97 -8.50 4.57
C PHE A 142 10.45 -8.87 4.78
N THR A 143 11.21 -8.05 5.51
CA THR A 143 12.61 -8.35 5.84
C THR A 143 12.78 -9.57 6.74
N ASP A 144 11.83 -9.78 7.66
CA ASP A 144 11.82 -10.94 8.56
C ASP A 144 11.72 -12.23 7.74
N ILE A 145 10.84 -12.26 6.74
CA ILE A 145 10.65 -13.43 5.87
C ILE A 145 11.86 -13.69 4.96
N ILE A 146 12.44 -12.67 4.34
CA ILE A 146 13.61 -12.86 3.48
C ILE A 146 14.77 -13.47 4.27
N SER A 147 14.88 -13.16 5.56
CA SER A 147 15.95 -13.69 6.42
C SER A 147 15.90 -15.21 6.56
N VAL A 148 14.72 -15.83 6.40
CA VAL A 148 14.50 -17.29 6.49
C VAL A 148 14.93 -18.00 5.19
N PHE A 149 14.93 -17.32 4.05
CA PHE A 149 15.30 -17.93 2.78
C PHE A 149 16.80 -18.25 2.69
N SER A 150 17.12 -19.42 2.14
CA SER A 150 18.51 -19.77 1.81
C SER A 150 19.08 -18.76 0.81
N GLY A 151 20.22 -18.13 1.13
CA GLY A 151 20.77 -17.03 0.33
C GLY A 151 20.07 -15.68 0.55
N SER A 152 19.50 -15.44 1.73
CA SER A 152 18.76 -14.22 2.13
C SER A 152 19.40 -12.91 1.70
N THR A 153 20.74 -12.78 1.79
CA THR A 153 21.48 -11.59 1.36
C THR A 153 21.25 -11.23 -0.10
N PHE A 154 21.27 -12.22 -1.01
CA PHE A 154 21.09 -11.99 -2.44
C PHE A 154 19.66 -11.50 -2.75
N TRP A 155 18.66 -12.16 -2.18
CA TRP A 155 17.25 -11.80 -2.36
C TRP A 155 16.94 -10.41 -1.79
N SER A 156 17.49 -10.08 -0.62
CA SER A 156 17.35 -8.76 0.00
C SER A 156 17.86 -7.65 -0.92
N ILE A 157 19.06 -7.81 -1.50
CA ILE A 157 19.64 -6.81 -2.42
C ILE A 157 18.73 -6.58 -3.64
N ILE A 158 18.27 -7.64 -4.29
CA ILE A 158 17.41 -7.53 -5.48
C ILE A 158 16.12 -6.79 -5.15
N ILE A 159 15.48 -7.11 -4.03
CA ILE A 159 14.18 -6.53 -3.71
C ILE A 159 14.32 -5.07 -3.26
N PHE A 160 15.32 -4.75 -2.43
CA PHE A 160 15.57 -3.35 -2.08
C PHE A 160 15.97 -2.52 -3.30
N MET A 161 16.75 -3.08 -4.22
CA MET A 161 17.08 -2.42 -5.49
C MET A 161 15.82 -2.23 -6.36
N MET A 162 14.92 -3.22 -6.42
CA MET A 162 13.64 -3.10 -7.11
C MET A 162 12.77 -1.99 -6.51
N LEU A 163 12.60 -1.97 -5.18
CA LEU A 163 11.84 -0.93 -4.48
C LEU A 163 12.43 0.46 -4.70
N ALA A 164 13.76 0.58 -4.68
CA ALA A 164 14.47 1.83 -4.97
C ALA A 164 14.24 2.28 -6.42
N ASN A 165 14.32 1.38 -7.40
CA ASN A 165 14.06 1.69 -8.80
C ASN A 165 12.60 2.11 -9.04
N LEU A 166 11.63 1.44 -8.40
CA LEU A 166 10.21 1.79 -8.49
C LEU A 166 9.96 3.21 -7.93
N GLY A 167 10.54 3.52 -6.77
CA GLY A 167 10.51 4.87 -6.21
C GLY A 167 11.16 5.90 -7.14
N LEU A 168 12.35 5.62 -7.64
CA LEU A 168 13.09 6.54 -8.51
C LEU A 168 12.32 6.86 -9.80
N SER A 169 11.74 5.86 -10.47
CA SER A 169 10.97 6.07 -11.71
C SER A 169 9.75 6.97 -11.50
N THR A 170 9.02 6.78 -10.39
CA THR A 170 7.85 7.64 -10.08
C THR A 170 8.27 9.07 -9.77
N MET A 171 9.38 9.26 -9.03
CA MET A 171 9.89 10.59 -8.71
C MET A 171 10.34 11.37 -9.95
N ILE A 172 10.93 10.69 -10.95
CA ILE A 172 11.28 11.33 -12.24
C ILE A 172 10.02 11.89 -12.92
N GLY A 173 8.93 11.12 -12.94
CA GLY A 173 7.66 11.58 -13.51
C GLY A 173 7.12 12.83 -12.80
N ILE A 174 7.03 12.79 -11.46
CA ILE A 174 6.55 13.91 -10.65
C ILE A 174 7.44 15.15 -10.85
N MET A 175 8.75 14.96 -10.93
CA MET A 175 9.71 16.03 -11.19
C MET A 175 9.42 16.71 -12.53
N HIS A 176 9.20 15.96 -13.61
CA HIS A 176 8.78 16.51 -14.90
C HIS A 176 7.44 17.26 -14.82
N GLY A 177 6.48 16.74 -14.06
CA GLY A 177 5.20 17.38 -13.80
C GLY A 177 5.32 18.76 -13.13
N ILE A 178 6.38 18.98 -12.34
CA ILE A 178 6.67 20.29 -11.74
C ILE A 178 7.50 21.15 -12.70
N ILE A 179 8.60 20.62 -13.25
CA ILE A 179 9.57 21.39 -14.02
C ILE A 179 8.95 22.05 -15.27
N ILE A 180 8.14 21.29 -16.03
CA ILE A 180 7.63 21.76 -17.33
C ILE A 180 6.69 22.96 -17.20
N PRO A 181 5.67 22.96 -16.31
CA PRO A 181 4.85 24.16 -16.08
C PRO A 181 5.66 25.40 -15.69
N PHE A 182 6.70 25.26 -14.86
CA PHE A 182 7.56 26.38 -14.49
C PHE A 182 8.40 26.90 -15.67
N GLN A 183 8.86 26.00 -16.55
CA GLN A 183 9.58 26.37 -17.77
C GLN A 183 8.71 27.04 -18.83
N ASP A 184 7.44 26.64 -18.91
CA ASP A 184 6.48 27.20 -19.85
C ASP A 184 5.99 28.58 -19.41
N THR A 185 5.85 28.79 -18.11
CA THR A 185 5.40 30.08 -17.54
C THR A 185 6.50 31.15 -17.59
N PHE A 186 7.76 30.77 -17.32
CA PHE A 186 8.85 31.73 -17.16
C PHE A 186 9.97 31.52 -18.18
N SER A 187 10.09 32.45 -19.13
CA SER A 187 11.13 32.44 -20.17
C SER A 187 12.57 32.47 -19.62
N SER A 188 12.78 33.09 -18.45
CA SER A 188 14.07 33.09 -17.74
C SER A 188 14.45 31.70 -17.20
N LEU A 189 13.47 30.94 -16.71
CA LEU A 189 13.71 29.59 -16.17
C LEU A 189 13.96 28.57 -17.28
N ARG A 190 13.38 28.79 -18.47
CA ARG A 190 13.66 28.00 -19.67
C ARG A 190 15.14 28.07 -20.09
N LYS A 191 15.79 29.22 -19.95
CA LYS A 191 17.21 29.39 -20.30
C LYS A 191 18.14 28.66 -19.33
N ASN A 192 17.75 28.53 -18.06
CA ASN A 192 18.58 27.97 -16.99
C ASN A 192 17.95 26.72 -16.38
N ILE A 193 17.63 25.72 -17.20
CA ILE A 193 16.98 24.46 -16.78
C ILE A 193 17.71 23.73 -15.65
N ILE A 194 19.05 23.70 -15.68
CA ILE A 194 19.86 23.03 -14.66
C ILE A 194 19.69 23.72 -13.31
N LEU A 195 19.73 25.05 -13.29
CA LEU A 195 19.55 25.84 -12.06
C LEU A 195 18.14 25.68 -11.49
N LEU A 196 17.11 25.67 -12.34
CA LEU A 196 15.73 25.40 -11.94
C LEU A 196 15.60 24.02 -11.30
N THR A 197 16.16 22.99 -11.95
CA THR A 197 16.12 21.60 -11.50
C THR A 197 16.79 21.45 -10.13
N VAL A 198 18.00 22.01 -9.98
CA VAL A 198 18.73 22.02 -8.70
C VAL A 198 17.95 22.78 -7.64
N GLY A 199 17.39 23.95 -7.96
CA GLY A 199 16.59 24.75 -7.04
C GLY A 199 15.37 23.99 -6.51
N ILE A 200 14.63 23.32 -7.40
CA ILE A 200 13.48 22.48 -7.01
C ILE A 200 13.94 21.31 -6.13
N CYS A 201 14.98 20.57 -6.53
CA CYS A 201 15.53 19.47 -5.73
C CYS A 201 15.95 19.91 -4.32
N VAL A 202 16.68 21.02 -4.22
CA VAL A 202 17.12 21.57 -2.93
C VAL A 202 15.93 21.98 -2.08
N SER A 203 14.92 22.65 -2.66
CA SER A 203 13.71 23.03 -1.93
C SER A 203 12.91 21.81 -1.41
N LEU A 204 12.76 20.77 -2.24
CA LEU A 204 12.09 19.52 -1.85
C LEU A 204 12.88 18.76 -0.80
N PHE A 205 14.21 18.76 -0.88
CA PHE A 205 15.09 18.16 0.12
C PHE A 205 14.99 18.87 1.47
N LEU A 206 15.02 20.21 1.50
CA LEU A 206 14.82 20.97 2.74
C LEU A 206 13.43 20.72 3.33
N GLY A 207 12.40 20.66 2.49
CA GLY A 207 11.04 20.34 2.91
C GLY A 207 10.89 18.93 3.50
N SER A 208 11.60 17.94 2.93
CA SER A 208 11.49 16.55 3.39
C SER A 208 12.17 16.27 4.72
N LEU A 209 13.06 17.15 5.19
CA LEU A 209 13.72 17.01 6.51
C LEU A 209 12.74 16.93 7.69
N ILE A 210 11.52 17.46 7.54
CA ILE A 210 10.48 17.33 8.56
C ILE A 210 10.08 15.86 8.81
N PHE A 211 10.16 15.01 7.78
CA PHE A 211 9.79 13.60 7.83
C PHE A 211 10.90 12.69 8.36
N VAL A 212 12.13 13.17 8.49
CA VAL A 212 13.28 12.38 9.00
C VAL A 212 13.27 12.30 10.54
N ARG A 213 12.47 13.11 11.21
CA ARG A 213 12.36 13.11 12.69
C ARG A 213 11.74 11.81 13.20
N PRO A 214 11.92 11.43 14.49
CA PRO A 214 11.30 10.24 15.07
C PRO A 214 9.76 10.21 14.97
N SER A 215 9.12 11.39 14.96
CA SER A 215 7.67 11.54 14.73
C SER A 215 7.27 11.62 13.25
N GLY A 216 8.24 11.57 12.33
CA GLY A 216 8.07 11.71 10.89
C GLY A 216 7.11 10.71 10.26
N SER A 217 7.15 9.45 10.72
CA SER A 217 6.22 8.40 10.26
C SER A 217 4.76 8.77 10.51
N TYR A 218 4.44 9.48 11.59
CA TYR A 218 3.06 9.93 11.85
C TYR A 218 2.62 11.02 10.87
N TYR A 219 3.52 11.95 10.54
CA TYR A 219 3.23 12.99 9.54
C TYR A 219 3.03 12.40 8.15
N VAL A 220 3.84 11.42 7.74
CA VAL A 220 3.69 10.74 6.45
C VAL A 220 2.33 10.05 6.36
N ASN A 221 1.93 9.28 7.39
CA ASN A 221 0.64 8.60 7.41
C ASN A 221 -0.53 9.60 7.38
N LEU A 222 -0.43 10.71 8.13
CA LEU A 222 -1.47 11.74 8.15
C LEU A 222 -1.62 12.45 6.79
N LEU A 223 -0.50 12.75 6.11
CA LEU A 223 -0.53 13.37 4.80
C LEU A 223 -1.09 12.42 3.73
N ASP A 224 -0.73 11.14 3.78
CA ASP A 224 -1.23 10.14 2.84
C ASP A 224 -2.74 9.91 2.98
N ASP A 225 -3.22 9.74 4.22
CA ASP A 225 -4.63 9.44 4.51
C ASP A 225 -5.58 10.60 4.18
N TYR A 226 -5.16 11.84 4.46
CA TYR A 226 -6.05 13.00 4.41
C TYR A 226 -5.71 14.01 3.30
N TRP A 227 -4.43 14.20 2.99
CA TRP A 227 -3.99 15.31 2.15
C TRP A 227 -3.73 14.92 0.69
N ALA A 228 -3.21 13.73 0.42
CA ALA A 228 -2.84 13.31 -0.93
C ALA A 228 -4.06 13.07 -1.83
N SER A 229 -5.13 12.49 -1.27
CA SER A 229 -6.27 11.98 -2.06
C SER A 229 -7.20 13.08 -2.59
N LEU A 230 -7.48 14.12 -1.80
CA LEU A 230 -8.48 15.14 -2.15
C LEU A 230 -8.07 16.03 -3.33
N PRO A 231 -6.85 16.61 -3.36
CA PRO A 231 -6.37 17.38 -4.51
C PRO A 231 -6.30 16.52 -5.77
N LEU A 232 -5.90 15.25 -5.64
CA LEU A 232 -5.82 14.32 -6.77
C LEU A 232 -7.18 14.15 -7.46
N PHE A 233 -8.24 13.82 -6.70
CA PHE A 233 -9.58 13.71 -7.25
C PHE A 233 -10.09 15.02 -7.87
N LEU A 234 -9.84 16.14 -7.18
CA LEU A 234 -10.25 17.46 -7.68
C LEU A 234 -9.58 17.78 -9.03
N THR A 235 -8.27 17.59 -9.14
CA THR A 235 -7.52 17.85 -10.37
C THR A 235 -8.02 16.97 -11.51
N VAL A 236 -8.21 15.66 -11.29
CA VAL A 236 -8.69 14.75 -12.33
C VAL A 236 -10.13 15.07 -12.76
N ILE A 237 -11.00 15.51 -11.85
CA ILE A 237 -12.35 16.00 -12.19
C ILE A 237 -12.27 17.24 -13.08
N LEU A 238 -11.42 18.21 -12.73
CA LEU A 238 -11.25 19.43 -13.51
C LEU A 238 -10.66 19.15 -14.90
N GLU A 239 -9.65 18.27 -15.00
CA GLU A 239 -9.09 17.82 -16.28
C GLU A 239 -10.16 17.13 -17.14
N ASN A 240 -10.93 16.22 -16.55
CA ASN A 240 -12.01 15.53 -17.26
C ASN A 240 -13.08 16.53 -17.74
N ILE A 241 -13.49 17.48 -16.90
CA ILE A 241 -14.49 18.48 -17.27
C ILE A 241 -13.99 19.38 -18.41
N ALA A 242 -12.73 19.81 -18.32
CA ALA A 242 -12.09 20.66 -19.31
C ALA A 242 -12.04 20.00 -20.69
N ILE A 243 -11.66 18.72 -20.76
CA ILE A 243 -11.58 18.00 -22.04
C ILE A 243 -12.98 17.63 -22.56
N ALA A 244 -13.85 17.09 -21.70
CA ALA A 244 -15.13 16.53 -22.13
C ALA A 244 -16.15 17.60 -22.54
N TRP A 245 -16.27 18.71 -21.80
CA TRP A 245 -17.28 19.74 -22.05
C TRP A 245 -16.72 21.07 -22.55
N ILE A 246 -15.62 21.58 -21.98
CA ILE A 246 -15.09 22.92 -22.37
C ILE A 246 -14.45 22.86 -23.76
N TYR A 247 -13.48 21.96 -23.96
CA TYR A 247 -12.90 21.72 -25.29
C TYR A 247 -13.90 21.01 -26.20
N GLY A 248 -14.63 20.06 -25.63
CA GLY A 248 -15.70 19.30 -26.26
C GLY A 248 -15.21 17.97 -26.81
N ALA A 249 -15.76 16.88 -26.26
CA ALA A 249 -15.34 15.51 -26.59
C ALA A 249 -15.43 15.15 -28.08
N ARG A 250 -16.32 15.79 -28.85
CA ARG A 250 -16.40 15.59 -30.31
C ARG A 250 -15.17 16.13 -31.04
N ARG A 251 -14.67 17.30 -30.63
CA ARG A 251 -13.48 17.93 -31.22
C ARG A 251 -12.24 17.13 -30.85
N PHE A 252 -12.11 16.77 -29.57
CA PHE A 252 -11.01 15.94 -29.09
C PHE A 252 -10.92 14.60 -29.81
N LEU A 253 -12.05 13.92 -30.02
CA LEU A 253 -12.06 12.64 -30.75
C LEU A 253 -11.70 12.82 -32.22
N ALA A 254 -12.09 13.94 -32.85
CA ALA A 254 -11.70 14.24 -34.22
C ALA A 254 -10.19 14.48 -34.34
N ASP A 255 -9.59 15.21 -33.40
CA ASP A 255 -8.14 15.42 -33.34
C ASP A 255 -7.39 14.09 -33.15
N LEU A 256 -7.91 13.21 -32.29
CA LEU A 256 -7.34 11.87 -32.08
C LEU A 256 -7.42 11.02 -33.37
N ILE A 257 -8.51 11.11 -34.13
CA ILE A 257 -8.66 10.41 -35.42
C ILE A 257 -7.64 10.96 -36.43
N ILE A 258 -7.39 12.27 -36.45
CA ILE A 258 -6.40 12.91 -37.33
C ILE A 258 -4.98 12.44 -36.97
N MET A 259 -4.63 12.42 -35.68
CA MET A 259 -3.31 11.96 -35.22
C MET A 259 -3.08 10.46 -35.50
N LEU A 260 -4.12 9.63 -35.30
CA LEU A 260 -4.01 8.18 -35.39
C LEU A 260 -4.22 7.61 -36.80
N GLY A 261 -4.86 8.39 -37.69
CA GLY A 261 -5.24 7.95 -39.04
C GLY A 261 -6.25 6.80 -39.08
N ARG A 262 -6.93 6.50 -37.95
CA ARG A 262 -7.89 5.39 -37.81
C ARG A 262 -9.18 5.87 -37.15
N PRO A 263 -10.36 5.33 -37.55
CA PRO A 263 -11.61 5.66 -36.89
C PRO A 263 -11.63 5.08 -35.47
N ILE A 264 -12.02 5.89 -34.50
CA ILE A 264 -12.15 5.49 -33.09
C ILE A 264 -13.62 5.27 -32.76
N SER A 265 -13.92 4.25 -31.97
CA SER A 265 -15.30 3.92 -31.60
C SER A 265 -15.99 5.05 -30.83
N PRO A 266 -17.29 5.29 -31.02
CA PRO A 266 -18.03 6.33 -30.29
C PRO A 266 -18.23 6.00 -28.80
N ILE A 267 -17.88 4.80 -28.36
CA ILE A 267 -17.99 4.35 -26.96
C ILE A 267 -17.11 5.22 -26.05
N TYR A 268 -15.90 5.58 -26.50
CA TYR A 268 -14.99 6.44 -25.74
C TYR A 268 -15.59 7.81 -25.43
N ARG A 269 -16.42 8.35 -26.33
CA ARG A 269 -17.13 9.60 -26.10
C ARG A 269 -18.15 9.47 -24.97
N TRP A 270 -18.93 8.38 -24.96
CA TRP A 270 -19.89 8.15 -23.88
C TRP A 270 -19.18 7.93 -22.55
N LEU A 271 -18.07 7.18 -22.57
CA LEU A 271 -17.24 6.91 -21.41
C LEU A 271 -16.69 8.21 -20.79
N TRP A 272 -16.14 9.13 -21.60
CA TRP A 272 -15.57 10.38 -21.11
C TRP A 272 -16.59 11.43 -20.70
N CYS A 273 -17.74 11.54 -21.38
CA CYS A 273 -18.74 12.55 -21.07
C CYS A 273 -19.66 12.18 -19.91
N PHE A 274 -19.89 10.90 -19.65
CA PHE A 274 -20.91 10.46 -18.68
C PHE A 274 -20.34 9.56 -17.60
N LEU A 275 -19.67 8.46 -17.98
CA LEU A 275 -19.25 7.47 -16.99
C LEU A 275 -18.09 7.98 -16.11
N SER A 276 -17.03 8.48 -16.73
CA SER A 276 -15.84 9.02 -16.04
C SER A 276 -16.19 10.11 -15.01
N PRO A 277 -16.89 11.20 -15.37
CA PRO A 277 -17.21 12.26 -14.42
C PRO A 277 -18.15 11.77 -13.31
N PHE A 278 -19.09 10.86 -13.61
CA PHE A 278 -19.96 10.28 -12.60
C PHE A 278 -19.17 9.46 -11.57
N VAL A 279 -18.29 8.56 -12.02
CA VAL A 279 -17.45 7.75 -11.13
C VAL A 279 -16.52 8.64 -10.29
N LEU A 280 -15.88 9.63 -10.92
CA LEU A 280 -15.02 10.59 -10.23
C LEU A 280 -15.79 11.40 -9.17
N LEU A 281 -17.01 11.86 -9.48
CA LEU A 281 -17.85 12.59 -8.54
C LEU A 281 -18.24 11.72 -7.34
N VAL A 282 -18.62 10.46 -7.55
CA VAL A 282 -18.93 9.52 -6.47
C VAL A 282 -17.71 9.31 -5.55
N LEU A 283 -16.52 9.14 -6.13
CA LEU A 283 -15.29 8.98 -5.36
C LEU A 283 -14.94 10.24 -4.57
N PHE A 284 -15.04 11.42 -5.18
CA PHE A 284 -14.80 12.69 -4.52
C PHE A 284 -15.77 12.94 -3.36
N LEU A 285 -17.07 12.74 -3.57
CA LEU A 285 -18.09 12.86 -2.52
C LEU A 285 -17.82 11.86 -1.39
N SER A 286 -17.44 10.63 -1.70
CA SER A 286 -17.09 9.63 -0.67
C SER A 286 -15.87 10.05 0.16
N ALA A 287 -14.88 10.71 -0.45
CA ALA A 287 -13.72 11.24 0.24
C ALA A 287 -14.08 12.44 1.14
N LEU A 288 -14.95 13.35 0.67
CA LEU A 288 -15.46 14.44 1.49
C LEU A 288 -16.28 13.95 2.69
N ILE A 289 -17.12 12.94 2.49
CA ILE A 289 -17.90 12.32 3.57
C ILE A 289 -16.98 11.68 4.60
N HIS A 290 -15.95 10.95 4.16
CA HIS A 290 -14.97 10.34 5.07
C HIS A 290 -14.22 11.42 5.88
N LEU A 291 -13.80 12.52 5.25
CA LEU A 291 -13.16 13.64 5.95
C LEU A 291 -14.10 14.34 6.94
N SER A 292 -15.38 14.45 6.61
CA SER A 292 -16.34 15.23 7.40
C SER A 292 -16.92 14.46 8.59
N LEU A 293 -17.08 13.13 8.48
CA LEU A 293 -17.68 12.30 9.53
C LEU A 293 -16.66 11.64 10.45
N LYS A 294 -15.44 11.39 9.97
CA LYS A 294 -14.41 10.69 10.76
C LYS A 294 -13.53 11.71 11.46
N SER A 295 -13.46 11.61 12.79
CA SER A 295 -12.47 12.36 13.57
C SER A 295 -11.06 11.95 13.13
N ILE A 296 -10.15 12.92 13.06
CA ILE A 296 -8.75 12.66 12.69
C ILE A 296 -8.13 11.78 13.77
N THR A 297 -7.92 10.51 13.45
CA THR A 297 -7.27 9.53 14.31
C THR A 297 -6.06 8.95 13.59
N TYR A 298 -4.96 8.75 14.32
CA TYR A 298 -3.75 8.09 13.80
C TYR A 298 -3.27 7.05 14.82
N LEU A 299 -2.64 5.98 14.34
CA LEU A 299 -2.03 4.96 15.19
C LEU A 299 -0.73 5.51 15.79
N ALA A 300 -0.66 5.58 17.11
CA ALA A 300 0.52 6.01 17.84
C ALA A 300 1.21 4.80 18.49
N TRP A 301 2.52 4.69 18.33
CA TRP A 301 3.32 3.69 19.04
C TRP A 301 3.37 4.02 20.54
N ASN A 302 2.97 3.06 21.37
CA ASN A 302 3.02 3.19 22.82
C ASN A 302 3.68 1.95 23.44
N SER A 303 4.92 2.10 23.92
CA SER A 303 5.71 1.03 24.54
C SER A 303 5.08 0.47 25.82
N SER A 304 4.22 1.24 26.49
CA SER A 304 3.56 0.88 27.75
C SER A 304 2.46 -0.18 27.59
N ILE A 305 1.89 -0.30 26.39
CA ILE A 305 0.81 -1.26 26.08
C ILE A 305 1.39 -2.66 25.77
N VAL A 306 2.64 -2.72 25.30
CA VAL A 306 3.31 -3.97 24.87
C VAL A 306 3.86 -4.79 26.06
N SER A 307 4.01 -4.19 27.24
CA SER A 307 4.62 -4.84 28.43
C SER A 307 3.68 -5.67 29.30
N LEU A 308 2.39 -5.75 28.98
CA LEU A 308 1.38 -6.55 29.69
C LEU A 308 0.82 -7.60 28.70
N PRO A 309 1.39 -8.83 28.59
CA PRO A 309 1.65 -9.75 29.69
C PRO A 309 2.95 -10.58 29.50
N LEU A 310 4.10 -10.06 29.90
CA LEU A 310 5.33 -10.86 30.02
C LEU A 310 6.05 -10.66 31.36
N ARG A 311 5.41 -10.01 32.33
CA ARG A 311 5.91 -10.01 33.71
C ARG A 311 5.35 -11.28 34.38
N PRO A 312 6.21 -12.23 34.81
CA PRO A 312 5.77 -13.28 35.72
C PRO A 312 5.08 -12.59 36.90
N GLN A 313 3.86 -13.01 37.24
CA GLN A 313 3.33 -12.65 38.55
C GLN A 313 4.27 -13.29 39.56
N ASP A 314 4.97 -12.45 40.33
CA ASP A 314 5.70 -12.89 41.50
C ASP A 314 4.74 -13.72 42.37
N PRO A 315 5.14 -14.91 42.84
CA PRO A 315 4.28 -15.73 43.66
C PRO A 315 3.94 -14.95 44.93
N LEU A 316 2.64 -14.96 45.26
CA LEU A 316 2.09 -14.41 46.49
C LEU A 316 3.04 -14.66 47.67
N GLY A 317 3.37 -13.57 48.36
CA GLY A 317 3.91 -13.65 49.72
C GLY A 317 3.00 -14.53 50.58
N SER A 318 3.59 -15.57 51.15
CA SER A 318 3.03 -16.35 52.23
C SER A 318 4.18 -16.68 53.18
N GLY A 319 4.07 -16.17 54.42
CA GLY A 319 5.05 -16.33 55.49
C GLY A 319 5.37 -15.02 56.17
#